data_AF-A0A3M6ZWS1-F1
#
_entry.id   AF-A0A3M6ZWS1-F1
#
_cell.length_a   1.000
_cell.length_b   1.000
_cell.length_c   1.000
_cell.angle_alpha   90.00
_cell.angle_beta   90.00
_cell.angle_gamma   90.00
#
_symmetry.space_group_name_H-M   'P 1'
#
loop_
_entity.id
_entity.type
_entity.pdbx_description
1 polymer ?
#
loop_
_entity_poly.entity_id
_entity_poly.type
_entity_poly.pdbx_seq_one_letter_code
_entity_poly.pdbx_strand_id
1 'polypeptide(L)'
;MAGNMEKRNNNALNVNSYPQLEADIAITTHGSDWYWAVTAVMTVATFCFVGLALTKPRQHRIFHYITAAITMVASIAYFTMGSNLGWTAINVEFPRNDPVVRGSDREIFYVRYIDWFITTPLLLMDLLLTAAMPWPTIMYIILVDWVMIVTGLVGALVYTRYKWGYFAFGCAAFLYIAFVLGWEARKHANAMGRDIGRTFLYCGSLTTFLWTLYPIAWGLCEGGNVISADSEAVFYGVLDLLAKPVFGALLIWGHRGIDPSRLGLHIHDYDEKDVAIHGEKNGTNGHANGNGHTNDHTNGNTNGETV
;
A
#
# COMPACT_ATOMS: atom_id res chain seq x y z
N MET A 1 -14.58 -29.76 40.55
CA MET A 1 -13.45 -28.91 40.12
C MET A 1 -13.98 -27.94 39.08
N ALA A 2 -14.52 -26.80 39.52
CA ALA A 2 -14.84 -25.71 38.62
C ALA A 2 -13.51 -25.00 38.33
N GLY A 3 -12.96 -25.23 37.14
CA GLY A 3 -11.76 -24.51 36.71
C GLY A 3 -12.09 -23.03 36.65
N ASN A 4 -11.36 -22.22 37.41
CA ASN A 4 -11.34 -20.77 37.22
C ASN A 4 -10.94 -20.51 35.77
N MET A 5 -11.92 -20.22 34.92
CA MET A 5 -11.64 -19.47 33.70
C MET A 5 -11.20 -18.10 34.17
N GLU A 6 -9.88 -17.94 34.38
CA GLU A 6 -9.30 -16.61 34.44
C GLU A 6 -9.79 -15.86 33.21
N LYS A 7 -10.50 -14.76 33.43
CA LYS A 7 -10.88 -13.86 32.35
C LYS A 7 -9.57 -13.50 31.65
N ARG A 8 -9.38 -13.97 30.42
CA ARG A 8 -8.21 -13.63 29.58
C ARG A 8 -8.29 -12.13 29.28
N ASN A 9 -7.91 -11.32 30.26
CA ASN A 9 -7.76 -9.89 30.12
C ASN A 9 -6.45 -9.63 29.39
N ASN A 10 -6.46 -8.63 28.51
CA ASN A 10 -5.26 -8.16 27.87
C ASN A 10 -4.26 -7.67 28.93
N ASN A 11 -3.11 -8.34 29.00
CA ASN A 11 -2.04 -8.08 29.97
C ASN A 11 -0.80 -7.46 29.29
N ALA A 12 -0.91 -7.01 28.04
CA ALA A 12 0.23 -6.55 27.25
C ALA A 12 1.02 -5.43 27.95
N LEU A 13 0.33 -4.45 28.52
CA LEU A 13 0.97 -3.31 29.20
C LEU A 13 1.79 -3.73 30.44
N ASN A 14 1.33 -4.75 31.17
CA ASN A 14 2.03 -5.24 32.36
C ASN A 14 3.20 -6.17 31.99
N VAL A 15 3.05 -6.96 30.92
CA VAL A 15 4.11 -7.86 30.44
C VAL A 15 5.24 -7.06 29.79
N ASN A 16 4.88 -6.07 28.99
CA ASN A 16 5.81 -5.21 28.24
C ASN A 16 5.88 -3.82 28.86
N SER A 17 5.99 -3.76 30.19
CA SER A 17 6.31 -2.54 30.92
C SER A 17 7.83 -2.29 30.88
N TYR A 18 8.24 -1.07 30.57
CA TYR A 18 9.65 -0.67 30.58
C TYR A 18 9.91 0.31 31.73
N PRO A 19 10.39 -0.13 32.90
CA PRO A 19 10.61 0.76 34.04
C PRO A 19 11.62 1.90 33.77
N GLN A 20 12.43 1.76 32.73
CA GLN A 20 13.44 2.73 32.30
C GLN A 20 12.90 3.73 31.26
N LEU A 21 11.74 3.44 30.68
CA LEU A 21 11.08 4.19 29.62
C LEU A 21 9.63 4.37 30.09
N GLU A 22 9.38 5.39 30.90
CA GLU A 22 8.02 5.74 31.35
C GLU A 22 7.53 6.96 30.59
N ALA A 23 6.29 6.90 30.11
CA ALA A 23 5.59 8.05 29.56
C ALA A 23 4.37 8.33 30.43
N ASP A 24 4.18 9.59 30.82
CA ASP A 24 3.02 10.01 31.61
C ASP A 24 1.71 9.88 30.82
N ILE A 25 1.80 10.12 29.51
CA ILE A 25 0.69 10.06 28.56
C ILE A 25 0.92 8.85 27.64
N ALA A 26 0.39 7.70 28.05
CA ALA A 26 0.51 6.42 27.34
C ALA A 26 -0.86 5.78 27.12
N ILE A 27 -0.91 4.77 26.25
CA ILE A 27 -2.13 3.99 26.04
C ILE A 27 -2.55 3.25 27.31
N THR A 28 -3.86 3.06 27.47
CA THR A 28 -4.41 2.15 28.47
C THR A 28 -4.68 0.77 27.86
N THR A 29 -5.19 -0.16 28.66
CA THR A 29 -5.64 -1.46 28.16
C THR A 29 -6.68 -1.31 27.04
N HIS A 30 -7.46 -0.22 27.03
CA HIS A 30 -8.42 0.06 25.97
C HIS A 30 -7.75 0.41 24.64
N GLY A 31 -6.70 1.23 24.63
CA GLY A 31 -5.91 1.51 23.42
C GLY A 31 -5.23 0.25 22.90
N SER A 32 -4.68 -0.56 23.79
CA SER A 32 -4.08 -1.86 23.46
C SER A 32 -5.12 -2.84 22.87
N ASP A 33 -6.31 -2.97 23.47
CA ASP A 33 -7.41 -3.79 22.95
C ASP A 33 -7.85 -3.36 21.55
N TRP A 34 -7.91 -2.04 21.32
CA TRP A 34 -8.22 -1.48 20.01
C TRP A 34 -7.17 -1.86 18.97
N TYR A 35 -5.88 -1.74 19.29
CA TYR A 35 -4.82 -2.16 18.38
C TYR A 35 -4.88 -3.66 18.06
N TRP A 36 -5.20 -4.53 19.04
CA TRP A 36 -5.44 -5.95 18.78
C TRP A 36 -6.62 -6.20 17.82
N ALA A 37 -7.71 -5.43 17.96
CA ALA A 37 -8.83 -5.51 17.03
C ALA A 37 -8.41 -5.13 15.60
N VAL A 38 -7.63 -4.06 15.44
CA VAL A 38 -7.11 -3.64 14.13
C VAL A 38 -6.15 -4.70 13.56
N THR A 39 -5.26 -5.28 14.38
CA THR A 39 -4.41 -6.42 13.97
C THR A 39 -5.24 -7.54 13.37
N ALA A 40 -6.30 -7.97 14.05
CA ALA A 40 -7.15 -9.06 13.57
C ALA A 40 -7.79 -8.75 12.22
N VAL A 41 -8.32 -7.53 12.04
CA VAL A 41 -8.92 -7.11 10.76
C VAL A 41 -7.88 -7.06 9.64
N MET A 42 -6.69 -6.51 9.90
CA MET A 42 -5.60 -6.44 8.93
C MET A 42 -5.14 -7.85 8.52
N THR A 43 -4.95 -8.76 9.48
CA THR A 43 -4.57 -10.15 9.21
C THR A 43 -5.62 -10.88 8.37
N VAL A 44 -6.91 -10.73 8.70
CA VAL A 44 -7.99 -11.34 7.90
C VAL A 44 -7.99 -10.76 6.49
N ALA A 45 -7.83 -9.44 6.34
CA ALA A 45 -7.75 -8.80 5.03
C ALA A 45 -6.57 -9.32 4.20
N THR A 46 -5.40 -9.51 4.81
CA THR A 46 -4.23 -10.13 4.15
C THR A 46 -4.57 -11.50 3.59
N PHE A 47 -5.14 -12.40 4.41
CA PHE A 47 -5.50 -13.73 3.94
C PHE A 47 -6.59 -13.69 2.86
N CYS A 48 -7.56 -12.78 2.96
CA CYS A 48 -8.56 -12.58 1.92
C CYS A 48 -7.93 -12.15 0.59
N PHE A 49 -7.02 -11.17 0.59
CA PHE A 49 -6.37 -10.68 -0.63
C PHE A 49 -5.44 -11.72 -1.26
N VAL A 50 -4.69 -12.46 -0.45
CA VAL A 50 -3.89 -13.60 -0.92
C VAL A 50 -4.80 -14.70 -1.49
N GLY A 51 -5.87 -15.06 -0.78
CA GLY A 51 -6.84 -16.06 -1.24
C GLY A 51 -7.49 -15.67 -2.58
N LEU A 52 -7.86 -14.40 -2.74
CA LEU A 52 -8.36 -13.86 -4.01
C LEU A 52 -7.28 -13.91 -5.11
N ALA A 53 -6.02 -13.61 -4.80
CA ALA A 53 -4.92 -13.70 -5.76
C ALA A 53 -4.77 -15.12 -6.34
N LEU A 54 -4.96 -16.16 -5.52
CA LEU A 54 -4.85 -17.56 -5.95
C LEU A 54 -5.90 -17.93 -7.01
N THR A 55 -7.01 -17.20 -7.10
CA THR A 55 -8.04 -17.41 -8.13
C THR A 55 -7.70 -16.82 -9.50
N LYS A 56 -6.58 -16.10 -9.62
CA LYS A 56 -6.14 -15.41 -10.84
C LYS A 56 -4.86 -16.03 -11.41
N PRO A 57 -4.60 -15.96 -12.73
CA PRO A 57 -3.28 -16.26 -13.30
C PRO A 57 -2.21 -15.37 -12.69
N ARG A 58 -0.96 -15.84 -12.61
CA ARG A 58 0.13 -15.14 -11.88
C ARG A 58 0.36 -13.72 -12.39
N GLN A 59 0.25 -13.52 -13.70
CA GLN A 59 0.39 -12.24 -14.39
C GLN A 59 -0.66 -11.19 -13.95
N HIS A 60 -1.81 -11.61 -13.39
CA HIS A 60 -2.89 -10.71 -12.96
C HIS A 60 -2.92 -10.44 -11.45
N ARG A 61 -1.93 -10.93 -10.70
CA ARG A 61 -1.94 -10.88 -9.22
C ARG A 61 -1.32 -9.63 -8.63
N ILE A 62 -0.71 -8.75 -9.44
CA ILE A 62 0.08 -7.60 -8.94
C ILE A 62 -0.67 -6.76 -7.89
N PHE A 63 -1.88 -6.27 -8.21
CA PHE A 63 -2.69 -5.48 -7.27
C PHE A 63 -3.09 -6.28 -6.02
N HIS A 64 -3.35 -7.58 -6.16
CA HIS A 64 -3.67 -8.42 -5.00
C HIS A 64 -2.47 -8.59 -4.06
N TYR A 65 -1.26 -8.75 -4.61
CA TYR A 65 -0.04 -8.86 -3.83
C TYR A 65 0.35 -7.55 -3.16
N ILE A 66 0.23 -6.41 -3.85
CA ILE A 66 0.50 -5.09 -3.25
C ILE A 66 -0.48 -4.84 -2.10
N THR A 67 -1.78 -5.00 -2.34
CA THR A 67 -2.80 -4.83 -1.29
C THR A 67 -2.65 -5.83 -0.12
N ALA A 68 -2.29 -7.09 -0.40
CA ALA A 68 -1.98 -8.06 0.65
C ALA A 68 -0.75 -7.64 1.47
N ALA A 69 0.31 -7.16 0.82
CA ALA A 69 1.51 -6.68 1.50
C ALA A 69 1.21 -5.47 2.40
N ILE A 70 0.37 -4.53 1.95
CA ILE A 70 -0.08 -3.37 2.75
C ILE A 70 -0.72 -3.83 4.06
N THR A 71 -1.71 -4.72 3.98
CA THR A 71 -2.42 -5.21 5.17
C THR A 71 -1.54 -6.12 6.04
N MET A 72 -0.60 -6.86 5.44
CA MET A 72 0.34 -7.70 6.18
C MET A 72 1.27 -6.86 7.04
N VAL A 73 1.90 -5.82 6.46
CA VAL A 73 2.78 -4.90 7.19
C VAL A 73 2.00 -4.19 8.30
N ALA A 74 0.81 -3.69 7.99
CA ALA A 74 -0.05 -3.07 9.00
C ALA A 74 -0.40 -4.05 10.13
N SER A 75 -0.71 -5.32 9.84
CA SER A 75 -1.02 -6.31 10.88
C SER A 75 0.14 -6.49 11.88
N ILE A 76 1.38 -6.50 11.38
CA ILE A 76 2.59 -6.62 12.21
C ILE A 76 2.81 -5.34 13.04
N ALA A 77 2.62 -4.17 12.46
CA ALA A 77 2.76 -2.90 13.16
C ALA A 77 1.70 -2.74 14.27
N TYR A 78 0.44 -3.04 13.96
CA TYR A 78 -0.64 -3.03 14.95
C TYR A 78 -0.46 -4.10 16.03
N PHE A 79 0.06 -5.27 15.68
CA PHE A 79 0.46 -6.29 16.69
C PHE A 79 1.51 -5.71 17.64
N THR A 80 2.49 -4.99 17.11
CA THR A 80 3.57 -4.37 17.88
C THR A 80 3.01 -3.30 18.83
N MET A 81 2.17 -2.39 18.33
CA MET A 81 1.52 -1.35 19.13
C MET A 81 0.55 -1.94 20.18
N GLY A 82 -0.27 -2.92 19.80
CA GLY A 82 -1.16 -3.63 20.71
C GLY A 82 -0.41 -4.41 21.79
N SER A 83 0.81 -4.85 21.50
CA SER A 83 1.72 -5.45 22.48
C SER A 83 2.47 -4.43 23.34
N ASN A 84 2.21 -3.13 23.21
CA ASN A 84 2.96 -2.06 23.90
C ASN A 84 4.45 -2.00 23.53
N LEU A 85 4.78 -2.30 22.29
CA LEU A 85 6.14 -2.32 21.76
C LEU A 85 6.30 -1.23 20.68
N GLY A 86 7.55 -0.90 20.34
CA GLY A 86 7.83 -0.02 19.21
C GLY A 86 7.49 1.46 19.44
N TRP A 87 7.62 1.92 20.68
CA TRP A 87 7.39 3.30 21.09
C TRP A 87 8.59 3.89 21.85
N THR A 88 8.59 5.22 21.99
CA THR A 88 9.53 5.97 22.86
C THR A 88 8.81 7.12 23.56
N ALA A 89 9.26 7.50 24.75
CA ALA A 89 8.78 8.69 25.46
C ALA A 89 9.43 9.95 24.88
N ILE A 90 8.64 11.00 24.63
CA ILE A 90 9.11 12.31 24.17
C ILE A 90 8.45 13.40 25.00
N ASN A 91 9.24 14.39 25.45
CA ASN A 91 8.70 15.53 26.19
C ASN A 91 7.68 16.30 25.35
N VAL A 92 6.55 16.67 25.95
CA VAL A 92 5.50 17.45 25.29
C VAL A 92 5.90 18.92 25.18
N GLU A 93 5.67 19.53 24.02
CA GLU A 93 5.88 20.98 23.83
C GLU A 93 4.81 21.80 24.56
N PHE A 94 3.57 21.28 24.58
CA PHE A 94 2.40 21.95 25.16
C PHE A 94 1.83 21.12 26.32
N PRO A 95 2.25 21.41 27.57
CA PRO A 95 1.64 20.81 28.75
C PRO A 95 0.15 21.12 28.83
N ARG A 96 -0.65 20.13 29.25
CA ARG A 96 -2.10 20.25 29.40
C ARG A 96 -2.51 19.93 30.83
N ASN A 97 -3.61 20.55 31.27
CA ASN A 97 -4.21 20.30 32.58
C ASN A 97 -5.30 19.22 32.56
N ASP A 98 -5.75 18.81 31.37
CA ASP A 98 -6.75 17.76 31.21
C ASP A 98 -6.19 16.42 31.72
N PRO A 99 -6.90 15.70 32.62
CA PRO A 99 -6.44 14.44 33.18
C PRO A 99 -5.99 13.38 32.18
N VAL A 100 -6.56 13.34 30.97
CA VAL A 100 -6.23 12.28 29.98
C VAL A 100 -5.00 12.58 29.11
N VAL A 101 -4.43 13.79 29.23
CA VAL A 101 -3.23 14.25 28.52
C VAL A 101 -2.29 15.05 29.42
N ARG A 102 -2.40 14.87 30.74
CA ARG A 102 -1.53 15.54 31.72
C ARG A 102 -0.25 14.75 31.89
N GLY A 103 0.88 15.44 31.79
CA GLY A 103 2.19 14.82 31.90
C GLY A 103 3.27 15.66 31.23
N SER A 104 4.52 15.29 31.47
CA SER A 104 5.69 15.85 30.81
C SER A 104 6.07 15.05 29.57
N ASP A 105 5.79 13.74 29.58
CA ASP A 105 6.19 12.82 28.52
C ASP A 105 5.01 12.13 27.86
N ARG A 106 5.04 12.05 26.53
CA ARG A 106 4.07 11.32 25.71
C ARG A 106 4.71 10.12 25.04
N GLU A 107 4.00 9.01 25.05
CA GLU A 107 4.31 7.82 24.28
C GLU A 107 4.12 8.08 22.78
N ILE A 108 5.18 7.87 22.00
CA ILE A 108 5.17 8.00 20.55
C ILE A 108 5.49 6.64 19.92
N PHE A 109 4.48 6.02 19.30
CA PHE A 109 4.63 4.78 18.55
C PHE A 109 5.35 5.01 17.21
N TYR A 110 6.68 5.09 17.24
CA TYR A 110 7.48 5.25 16.01
C TYR A 110 7.28 4.10 15.01
N VAL A 111 6.87 2.91 15.48
CA VAL A 111 6.54 1.76 14.61
C VAL A 111 5.41 2.08 13.62
N ARG A 112 4.51 3.01 13.94
CA ARG A 112 3.46 3.49 13.02
C ARG A 112 4.07 4.13 11.77
N TYR A 113 5.13 4.89 11.94
CA TYR A 113 5.82 5.52 10.82
C TYR A 113 6.64 4.49 10.01
N ILE A 114 7.08 3.40 10.63
CA ILE A 114 7.71 2.26 9.92
C ILE A 114 6.66 1.54 9.06
N ASP A 115 5.44 1.32 9.56
CA ASP A 115 4.32 0.86 8.74
C ASP A 115 4.13 1.79 7.54
N TRP A 116 3.89 3.08 7.80
CA TRP A 116 3.60 4.03 6.72
C TRP A 116 4.75 4.14 5.71
N PHE A 117 6.00 4.12 6.15
CA PHE A 117 7.17 4.15 5.26
C PHE A 117 7.16 3.03 4.21
N ILE A 118 6.56 1.89 4.54
CA ILE A 118 6.41 0.76 3.63
C ILE A 118 5.05 0.79 2.92
N THR A 119 3.96 1.11 3.63
CA THR A 119 2.61 0.95 3.08
C THR A 119 2.11 2.13 2.26
N THR A 120 2.54 3.37 2.53
CA THR A 120 2.13 4.53 1.72
C THR A 120 2.74 4.50 0.30
N PRO A 121 4.00 4.09 0.09
CA PRO A 121 4.50 3.85 -1.26
C PRO A 121 3.75 2.75 -2.01
N LEU A 122 3.32 1.70 -1.32
CA LEU A 122 2.54 0.61 -1.91
C LEU A 122 1.13 1.07 -2.31
N LEU A 123 0.48 1.89 -1.47
CA LEU A 123 -0.81 2.51 -1.79
C LEU A 123 -0.69 3.43 -3.02
N LEU A 124 0.39 4.22 -3.09
CA LEU A 124 0.67 5.06 -4.26
C LEU A 124 0.99 4.21 -5.49
N MET A 125 1.73 3.11 -5.34
CA MET A 125 1.98 2.16 -6.43
C MET A 125 0.66 1.65 -7.01
N ASP A 126 -0.27 1.17 -6.16
CA ASP A 126 -1.59 0.70 -6.58
C ASP A 126 -2.34 1.78 -7.40
N LEU A 127 -2.36 3.04 -6.95
CA LEU A 127 -3.03 4.14 -7.64
C LEU A 127 -2.33 4.53 -8.95
N LEU A 128 -1.02 4.70 -8.94
CA LEU A 128 -0.26 5.21 -10.07
C LEU A 128 -0.14 4.16 -11.19
N LEU A 129 -0.05 2.87 -10.83
CA LEU A 129 -0.17 1.78 -11.79
C LEU A 129 -1.58 1.71 -12.38
N THR A 130 -2.62 1.93 -11.57
CA THR A 130 -4.00 2.04 -12.07
C THR A 130 -4.14 3.19 -13.07
N ALA A 131 -3.44 4.31 -12.85
CA ALA A 131 -3.41 5.43 -13.77
C ALA A 131 -2.46 5.23 -14.98
N ALA A 132 -1.75 4.10 -15.09
CA ALA A 132 -0.73 3.85 -16.10
C ALA A 132 0.32 4.98 -16.16
N MET A 133 0.73 5.49 -15.00
CA MET A 133 1.73 6.56 -14.91
C MET A 133 3.12 6.06 -15.34
N PRO A 134 3.95 6.92 -15.96
CA PRO A 134 5.32 6.55 -16.32
C PRO A 134 6.15 6.18 -15.09
N TRP A 135 6.96 5.12 -15.20
CA TRP A 135 7.83 4.64 -14.11
C TRP A 135 8.70 5.72 -13.45
N PRO A 136 9.35 6.65 -14.18
CA PRO A 136 10.12 7.73 -13.55
C PRO A 136 9.28 8.60 -12.62
N THR A 137 8.03 8.90 -13.02
CA THR A 137 7.10 9.68 -12.21
C THR A 137 6.68 8.90 -10.97
N ILE A 138 6.39 7.60 -11.09
CA ILE A 138 6.07 6.73 -9.95
C ILE A 138 7.21 6.73 -8.92
N MET A 139 8.45 6.51 -9.38
CA MET A 139 9.62 6.49 -8.49
C MET A 139 9.83 7.83 -7.79
N TYR A 140 9.66 8.94 -8.50
CA TYR A 140 9.78 10.27 -7.90
C TYR A 140 8.69 10.54 -6.85
N ILE A 141 7.44 10.15 -7.12
CA ILE A 141 6.34 10.33 -6.16
C ILE A 141 6.57 9.48 -4.90
N ILE A 142 7.08 8.25 -5.05
CA ILE A 142 7.48 7.40 -3.92
C ILE A 142 8.58 8.06 -3.08
N LEU A 143 9.57 8.69 -3.73
CA LEU A 143 10.60 9.44 -3.00
C LEU A 143 9.98 10.60 -2.20
N VAL A 144 9.05 11.35 -2.79
CA VAL A 144 8.35 12.45 -2.09
C VAL A 144 7.50 11.93 -0.94
N ASP A 145 6.87 10.77 -1.10
CA ASP A 145 6.12 10.09 -0.03
C ASP A 145 7.02 9.70 1.14
N TRP A 146 8.23 9.19 0.87
CA TRP A 146 9.21 8.97 1.94
C TRP A 146 9.62 10.25 2.65
N VAL A 147 9.79 11.36 1.93
CA VAL A 147 10.04 12.66 2.58
C VAL A 147 8.87 13.01 3.51
N MET A 148 7.62 12.80 3.08
CA MET A 148 6.43 13.03 3.91
C MET A 148 6.46 12.19 5.19
N ILE A 149 6.69 10.87 5.10
CA ILE A 149 6.67 9.99 6.28
C ILE A 149 7.86 10.23 7.20
N VAL A 150 9.08 10.36 6.65
CA VAL A 150 10.30 10.55 7.45
C VAL A 150 10.26 11.89 8.19
N THR A 151 9.80 12.96 7.54
CA THR A 151 9.64 14.25 8.23
C THR A 151 8.57 14.18 9.31
N GLY A 152 7.44 13.50 9.09
CA GLY A 152 6.44 13.24 10.12
C GLY A 152 7.02 12.52 11.34
N LEU A 153 7.80 11.46 11.12
CA LEU A 153 8.47 10.71 12.19
C LEU A 153 9.46 11.59 12.95
N VAL A 154 10.35 12.28 12.25
CA VAL A 154 11.35 13.14 12.89
C VAL A 154 10.66 14.24 13.69
N GLY A 155 9.59 14.84 13.15
CA GLY A 155 8.77 15.81 13.88
C GLY A 155 8.17 15.24 15.17
N ALA A 156 7.65 14.00 15.13
CA ALA A 156 7.07 13.35 16.30
C ALA A 156 8.09 13.10 17.42
N LEU A 157 9.37 12.92 17.05
CA LEU A 157 10.48 12.71 17.97
C LEU A 157 11.18 14.00 18.44
N VAL A 158 10.77 15.16 17.94
CA VAL A 158 11.32 16.46 18.34
C VAL A 158 10.43 17.09 19.41
N TYR A 159 11.01 17.39 20.58
CA TYR A 159 10.29 18.03 21.70
C TYR A 159 10.14 19.56 21.55
N THR A 160 11.01 20.20 20.76
CA THR A 160 11.00 21.65 20.57
C THR A 160 10.03 22.09 19.47
N ARG A 161 9.77 23.41 19.40
CA ARG A 161 9.03 24.05 18.30
C ARG A 161 9.53 23.73 16.89
N TYR A 162 10.76 23.22 16.73
CA TYR A 162 11.28 22.79 15.43
C TYR A 162 10.48 21.64 14.82
N LYS A 163 9.70 20.88 15.62
CA LYS A 163 8.79 19.84 15.10
C LYS A 163 7.85 20.36 14.01
N TRP A 164 7.41 21.61 14.13
CA TRP A 164 6.49 22.25 13.18
C TRP A 164 7.15 22.55 11.82
N GLY A 165 8.48 22.68 11.77
CA GLY A 165 9.21 22.76 10.51
C GLY A 165 9.14 21.44 9.74
N TYR A 166 9.35 20.32 10.43
CA TYR A 166 9.18 18.99 9.84
C TYR A 166 7.74 18.73 9.41
N PHE A 167 6.76 19.12 10.24
CA PHE A 167 5.35 19.06 9.88
C PHE A 167 5.04 19.85 8.60
N ALA A 168 5.61 21.05 8.45
CA ALA A 168 5.43 21.86 7.24
C ALA A 168 6.05 21.21 5.99
N PHE A 169 7.26 20.62 6.11
CA PHE A 169 7.87 19.87 5.01
C PHE A 169 7.03 18.65 4.62
N GLY A 170 6.52 17.90 5.59
CA GLY A 170 5.63 16.77 5.34
C GLY A 170 4.32 17.19 4.67
N CYS A 171 3.70 18.27 5.13
CA CYS A 171 2.51 18.85 4.50
C CYS A 171 2.78 19.32 3.06
N ALA A 172 3.93 19.94 2.79
CA ALA A 172 4.30 20.37 1.44
C ALA A 172 4.48 19.16 0.49
N ALA A 173 5.13 18.09 0.97
CA ALA A 173 5.25 16.84 0.24
C ALA A 173 3.87 16.20 -0.03
N PHE A 174 2.99 16.17 0.97
CA PHE A 174 1.61 15.70 0.82
C PHE A 174 0.84 16.51 -0.23
N LEU A 175 0.91 17.84 -0.19
CA LEU A 175 0.21 18.71 -1.15
C LEU A 175 0.67 18.45 -2.60
N TYR A 176 1.95 18.16 -2.81
CA TYR A 176 2.46 17.75 -4.12
C TYR A 176 1.87 16.40 -4.56
N ILE A 177 1.86 15.39 -3.69
CA ILE A 177 1.26 14.09 -3.97
C ILE A 177 -0.23 14.24 -4.28
N ALA A 178 -0.97 15.02 -3.49
CA ALA A 178 -2.38 15.29 -3.68
C ALA A 178 -2.66 16.00 -5.03
N PHE A 179 -1.80 16.94 -5.44
CA PHE A 179 -1.88 17.57 -6.76
C PHE A 179 -1.71 16.55 -7.89
N VAL A 180 -0.70 15.67 -7.79
CA VAL A 180 -0.48 14.63 -8.80
C VAL A 180 -1.67 13.67 -8.89
N LEU A 181 -2.18 13.19 -7.75
CA LEU A 181 -3.34 12.29 -7.71
C LEU A 181 -4.61 12.98 -8.24
N GLY A 182 -4.84 14.23 -7.87
CA GLY A 182 -6.04 14.99 -8.24
C GLY A 182 -6.06 15.44 -9.70
N TRP A 183 -4.90 15.69 -10.29
CA TRP A 183 -4.79 16.28 -11.63
C TRP A 183 -4.08 15.39 -12.63
N GLU A 184 -2.78 15.15 -12.45
CA GLU A 184 -1.93 14.47 -13.44
C GLU A 184 -2.36 13.01 -13.63
N ALA A 185 -2.31 12.21 -12.57
CA ALA A 185 -2.68 10.80 -12.62
C ALA A 185 -4.15 10.61 -13.00
N ARG A 186 -5.02 11.55 -12.60
CA ARG A 186 -6.44 11.55 -13.01
C ARG A 186 -6.60 11.70 -14.53
N LYS A 187 -5.81 12.59 -15.15
CA LYS A 187 -5.80 12.79 -16.61
C LYS A 187 -5.32 11.54 -17.34
N HIS A 188 -4.23 10.92 -16.86
CA HIS A 188 -3.72 9.67 -17.40
C HIS A 188 -4.76 8.53 -17.31
N ALA A 189 -5.35 8.31 -16.13
CA ALA A 189 -6.36 7.27 -15.93
C ALA A 189 -7.58 7.42 -16.86
N ASN A 190 -8.04 8.65 -17.08
CA ASN A 190 -9.17 8.93 -17.99
C ASN A 190 -8.84 8.65 -19.46
N ALA A 191 -7.58 8.80 -19.86
CA ALA A 191 -7.15 8.48 -21.22
C ALA A 191 -7.11 6.97 -21.50
N MET A 192 -6.96 6.14 -20.47
CA MET A 192 -6.89 4.67 -20.59
C MET A 192 -8.27 3.99 -20.72
N GLY A 193 -9.34 4.70 -20.40
CA GLY A 193 -10.72 4.19 -20.50
C GLY A 193 -11.61 4.65 -19.35
N ARG A 194 -12.92 4.59 -19.58
CA ARG A 194 -13.92 5.03 -18.59
C ARG A 194 -13.93 4.15 -17.33
N ASP A 195 -13.68 2.86 -17.47
CA ASP A 195 -13.59 1.91 -16.37
C ASP A 195 -12.36 2.19 -15.48
N ILE A 196 -11.18 2.33 -16.07
CA ILE A 196 -9.93 2.68 -15.37
C ILE A 196 -10.06 4.05 -14.70
N GLY A 197 -10.55 5.05 -15.44
CA GLY A 197 -10.80 6.38 -14.90
C GLY A 197 -11.77 6.36 -13.71
N ARG A 198 -12.80 5.51 -13.73
CA ARG A 198 -13.75 5.38 -12.62
C ARG A 198 -13.10 4.70 -11.41
N THR A 199 -12.36 3.62 -11.61
CA THR A 199 -11.62 2.92 -10.54
C THR A 199 -10.63 3.86 -9.87
N PHE A 200 -9.84 4.59 -10.67
CA PHE A 200 -8.90 5.58 -10.15
C PHE A 200 -9.61 6.72 -9.41
N LEU A 201 -10.73 7.23 -9.92
CA LEU A 201 -11.49 8.28 -9.23
C LEU A 201 -11.91 7.84 -7.83
N TYR A 202 -12.49 6.65 -7.70
CA TYR A 202 -12.95 6.17 -6.40
C TYR A 202 -11.80 5.94 -5.41
N CYS A 203 -10.76 5.23 -5.84
CA CYS A 203 -9.63 4.90 -4.97
C CYS A 203 -8.78 6.14 -4.66
N GLY A 204 -8.52 6.98 -5.66
CA GLY A 204 -7.76 8.23 -5.52
C GLY A 204 -8.48 9.25 -4.65
N SER A 205 -9.79 9.46 -4.84
CA SER A 205 -10.56 10.37 -3.98
C SER A 205 -10.63 9.89 -2.54
N LEU A 206 -10.83 8.58 -2.31
CA LEU A 206 -10.79 8.02 -0.96
C LEU A 206 -9.43 8.27 -0.29
N THR A 207 -8.34 8.00 -1.02
CA THR A 207 -6.97 8.15 -0.51
C THR A 207 -6.67 9.61 -0.16
N THR A 208 -6.88 10.54 -1.09
CA THR A 208 -6.59 11.97 -0.85
C THR A 208 -7.42 12.55 0.29
N PHE A 209 -8.69 12.14 0.40
CA PHE A 209 -9.55 12.56 1.51
C PHE A 209 -9.02 12.04 2.85
N LEU A 210 -8.77 10.74 2.97
CA LEU A 210 -8.29 10.14 4.22
C LEU A 210 -6.91 10.69 4.60
N TRP A 211 -5.98 10.81 3.64
CA TRP A 211 -4.62 11.30 3.88
C TRP A 211 -4.60 12.74 4.39
N THR A 212 -5.60 13.56 4.07
CA THR A 212 -5.74 14.91 4.65
C THR A 212 -6.03 14.86 6.16
N LEU A 213 -6.64 13.78 6.65
CA LEU A 213 -6.95 13.62 8.08
C LEU A 213 -5.74 13.19 8.91
N TYR A 214 -4.72 12.56 8.32
CA TYR A 214 -3.50 12.14 9.03
C TYR A 214 -2.67 13.30 9.60
N PRO A 215 -2.38 14.40 8.86
CA PRO A 215 -1.68 15.55 9.44
C PRO A 215 -2.55 16.30 10.47
N ILE A 216 -3.89 16.23 10.35
CA ILE A 216 -4.79 16.78 11.38
C ILE A 216 -4.65 15.94 12.67
N ALA A 217 -4.71 14.61 12.56
CA ALA A 217 -4.47 13.70 13.67
C ALA A 217 -3.09 13.98 14.29
N TRP A 218 -2.06 14.15 13.47
CA TRP A 218 -0.70 14.42 13.93
C TRP A 218 -0.61 15.71 14.74
N GLY A 219 -1.24 16.78 14.23
CA GLY A 219 -1.30 18.07 14.91
C GLY A 219 -2.04 18.01 16.25
N LEU A 220 -3.03 17.14 16.37
CA LEU A 220 -3.78 16.93 17.62
C LEU A 220 -3.08 15.97 18.60
N CYS A 221 -2.24 15.07 18.10
CA CYS A 221 -1.56 14.05 18.88
C CYS A 221 -0.11 14.47 19.19
N GLU A 222 0.85 14.08 18.35
CA GLU A 222 2.29 14.26 18.56
C GLU A 222 2.73 15.73 18.54
N GLY A 223 2.05 16.55 17.75
CA GLY A 223 2.31 17.98 17.64
C GLY A 223 1.79 18.77 18.84
N GLY A 224 0.47 18.79 19.00
CA GLY A 224 -0.23 19.67 19.94
C GLY A 224 -0.55 19.06 21.30
N ASN A 225 -0.37 17.74 21.49
CA ASN A 225 -0.75 17.02 22.70
C ASN A 225 -2.17 17.38 23.17
N VAL A 226 -3.15 17.31 22.27
CA VAL A 226 -4.55 17.73 22.51
C VAL A 226 -5.42 16.53 22.90
N ILE A 227 -5.19 15.36 22.31
CA ILE A 227 -5.99 14.15 22.56
C ILE A 227 -5.16 13.04 23.23
N SER A 228 -5.81 12.15 23.98
CA SER A 228 -5.14 11.05 24.69
C SER A 228 -4.49 10.05 23.73
N ALA A 229 -3.54 9.26 24.23
CA ALA A 229 -2.91 8.19 23.45
C ALA A 229 -3.94 7.13 22.98
N ASP A 230 -4.97 6.83 23.79
CA ASP A 230 -6.08 5.97 23.37
C ASP A 230 -6.92 6.59 22.25
N SER A 231 -7.17 7.90 22.31
CA SER A 231 -7.90 8.61 21.24
C SER A 231 -7.10 8.65 19.94
N GLU A 232 -5.79 8.83 20.05
CA GLU A 232 -4.84 8.71 18.93
C GLU A 232 -4.89 7.32 18.31
N ALA A 233 -4.89 6.25 19.14
CA ALA A 233 -5.00 4.87 18.70
C ALA A 233 -6.28 4.64 17.88
N VAL A 234 -7.42 5.15 18.36
CA VAL A 234 -8.70 5.08 17.65
C VAL A 234 -8.66 5.89 16.36
N PHE A 235 -8.17 7.12 16.40
CA PHE A 235 -8.17 8.00 15.24
C PHE A 235 -7.35 7.39 14.09
N TYR A 236 -6.08 7.07 14.32
CA TYR A 236 -5.25 6.45 13.29
C TYR A 236 -5.75 5.05 12.91
N GLY A 237 -6.22 4.26 13.87
CA GLY A 237 -6.79 2.94 13.61
C GLY A 237 -7.97 2.96 12.64
N VAL A 238 -8.92 3.88 12.84
CA VAL A 238 -10.05 4.04 11.92
C VAL A 238 -9.58 4.49 10.54
N LEU A 239 -8.66 5.46 10.48
CA LEU A 239 -8.10 5.91 9.20
C LEU A 239 -7.40 4.78 8.45
N ASP A 240 -6.62 3.94 9.15
CA ASP A 240 -5.90 2.83 8.55
C ASP A 240 -6.84 1.71 8.08
N LEU A 241 -7.90 1.39 8.84
CA LEU A 241 -8.93 0.45 8.38
C LEU A 241 -9.61 0.91 7.10
N LEU A 242 -9.82 2.22 6.92
CA LEU A 242 -10.39 2.77 5.69
C LEU A 242 -9.35 2.82 4.56
N ALA A 243 -8.12 3.23 4.86
CA ALA A 243 -7.06 3.45 3.88
C ALA A 243 -6.37 2.18 3.40
N LYS A 244 -6.48 1.06 4.13
CA LYS A 244 -5.78 -0.20 3.81
C LYS A 244 -6.75 -1.29 3.36
N PRO A 245 -7.53 -1.97 4.23
CA PRO A 245 -8.40 -3.06 3.78
C PRO A 245 -9.62 -2.58 2.98
N VAL A 246 -10.26 -1.46 3.35
CA VAL A 246 -11.40 -0.93 2.56
C VAL A 246 -10.93 -0.41 1.20
N PHE A 247 -9.85 0.37 1.17
CA PHE A 247 -9.18 0.76 -0.08
C PHE A 247 -8.84 -0.47 -0.94
N GLY A 248 -8.21 -1.48 -0.36
CA GLY A 248 -7.82 -2.70 -1.06
C GLY A 248 -9.00 -3.46 -1.66
N ALA A 249 -10.09 -3.58 -0.91
CA ALA A 249 -11.32 -4.20 -1.40
C ALA A 249 -11.93 -3.40 -2.56
N LEU A 250 -11.96 -2.06 -2.45
CA LEU A 250 -12.45 -1.16 -3.49
C LEU A 250 -11.59 -1.24 -4.76
N LEU A 251 -10.27 -1.27 -4.61
CA LEU A 251 -9.30 -1.37 -5.71
C LEU A 251 -9.46 -2.71 -6.46
N ILE A 252 -9.43 -3.83 -5.75
CA ILE A 252 -9.59 -5.16 -6.35
C ILE A 252 -10.95 -5.28 -7.02
N TRP A 253 -12.02 -4.74 -6.42
CA TRP A 253 -13.33 -4.69 -7.05
C TRP A 253 -13.33 -3.89 -8.35
N GLY A 254 -12.70 -2.71 -8.35
CA GLY A 254 -12.58 -1.85 -9.54
C GLY A 254 -11.75 -2.47 -10.67
N HIS A 255 -10.79 -3.34 -10.33
CA HIS A 255 -9.95 -4.06 -11.31
C HIS A 255 -10.53 -5.38 -11.83
N ARG A 256 -11.72 -5.82 -11.37
CA ARG A 256 -12.30 -7.13 -11.78
C ARG A 256 -12.48 -7.30 -13.30
N GLY A 257 -12.62 -6.20 -14.05
CA GLY A 257 -12.76 -6.20 -15.51
C GLY A 257 -11.63 -5.49 -16.25
N ILE A 258 -10.53 -5.14 -15.58
CA ILE A 258 -9.39 -4.43 -16.18
C ILE A 258 -8.24 -5.43 -16.35
N ASP A 259 -7.83 -5.64 -17.59
CA ASP A 259 -6.63 -6.42 -17.89
C ASP A 259 -5.37 -5.59 -17.58
N PRO A 260 -4.41 -6.08 -16.78
CA PRO A 260 -3.15 -5.38 -16.50
C PRO A 260 -2.38 -4.93 -17.75
N SER A 261 -2.49 -5.66 -18.86
CA SER A 261 -1.87 -5.27 -20.14
C SER A 261 -2.39 -3.93 -20.66
N ARG A 262 -3.65 -3.59 -20.38
CA ARG A 262 -4.23 -2.27 -20.71
C ARG A 262 -3.57 -1.14 -19.92
N LEU A 263 -2.89 -1.45 -18.81
CA LEU A 263 -2.15 -0.48 -18.00
C LEU A 263 -0.66 -0.42 -18.40
N GLY A 264 -0.27 -1.14 -19.46
CA GLY A 264 1.14 -1.28 -19.85
C GLY A 264 1.93 -2.25 -18.98
N LEU A 265 1.26 -3.07 -18.16
CA LEU A 265 1.89 -4.07 -17.30
C LEU A 265 2.00 -5.41 -18.04
N HIS A 266 3.12 -5.61 -18.73
CA HIS A 266 3.50 -6.90 -19.32
C HIS A 266 4.34 -7.70 -18.32
N ILE A 267 3.69 -8.65 -17.63
CA ILE A 267 4.35 -9.52 -16.65
C ILE A 267 4.58 -10.88 -17.31
N HIS A 268 5.83 -11.21 -17.62
CA HIS A 268 6.19 -12.51 -18.18
C HIS A 268 6.15 -13.61 -17.11
N ASP A 269 5.67 -14.80 -17.49
CA ASP A 269 5.73 -16.01 -16.66
C ASP A 269 6.53 -17.10 -17.39
N TYR A 270 7.11 -18.04 -16.64
CA TYR A 270 8.03 -19.06 -17.20
C TYR A 270 7.38 -19.89 -18.31
N ASP A 271 6.09 -20.20 -18.17
CA ASP A 271 5.33 -21.04 -19.11
C ASP A 271 5.19 -20.41 -20.51
N GLU A 272 5.40 -19.09 -20.68
CA GLU A 272 5.43 -18.46 -22.00
C GLU A 272 6.65 -18.90 -22.84
N LYS A 273 7.78 -19.23 -22.20
CA LYS A 273 8.96 -19.73 -22.90
C LYS A 273 8.80 -21.18 -23.34
N ASP A 274 8.05 -21.99 -22.61
CA ASP A 274 7.80 -23.38 -23.01
C ASP A 274 6.93 -23.46 -24.27
N VAL A 275 5.98 -22.54 -24.47
CA VAL A 275 5.20 -22.46 -25.72
C VAL A 275 6.09 -22.05 -26.91
N ALA A 276 7.02 -21.10 -26.71
CA ALA A 276 7.96 -20.69 -27.75
C ALA A 276 8.97 -21.79 -28.10
N ILE A 277 9.49 -22.51 -27.09
CA ILE A 277 10.48 -23.58 -27.25
C ILE A 277 9.85 -24.87 -27.81
N HIS A 278 8.59 -25.18 -27.47
CA HIS A 278 7.87 -26.33 -28.02
C HIS A 278 7.19 -26.02 -29.38
N GLY A 279 6.89 -24.76 -29.68
CA GLY A 279 6.40 -24.33 -31.00
C GLY A 279 7.48 -24.42 -32.09
N GLU A 280 8.74 -24.16 -31.75
CA GLU A 280 9.87 -24.29 -32.69
C GLU A 280 10.21 -25.75 -33.04
N LYS A 281 9.92 -26.71 -32.15
CA LYS A 281 10.21 -28.14 -32.40
C LYS A 281 9.25 -28.85 -33.35
N ASN A 282 8.12 -28.24 -33.71
CA ASN A 282 7.15 -28.83 -34.65
C ASN A 282 7.17 -28.21 -36.05
N GLY A 283 8.14 -27.34 -36.34
CA GLY A 283 8.14 -26.56 -37.58
C GLY A 283 9.49 -26.51 -38.29
N THR A 284 10.18 -27.64 -38.48
CA THR A 284 11.15 -27.86 -39.59
C THR A 284 11.87 -29.19 -39.42
N ASN A 285 11.47 -30.21 -40.19
CA ASN A 285 12.36 -31.27 -40.64
C ASN A 285 11.70 -32.05 -41.79
N GLY A 286 11.89 -31.53 -43.00
CA GLY A 286 11.52 -32.18 -44.25
C GLY A 286 12.56 -31.87 -45.32
N HIS A 287 13.83 -32.20 -45.07
CA HIS A 287 14.88 -32.20 -46.08
C HIS A 287 15.40 -33.63 -46.28
N ALA A 288 15.14 -34.24 -47.44
CA ALA A 288 16.10 -34.29 -48.54
C ALA A 288 15.97 -35.56 -49.42
N ASN A 289 16.05 -35.28 -50.73
CA ASN A 289 16.82 -35.98 -51.77
C ASN A 289 16.20 -37.12 -52.60
N GLY A 290 16.29 -36.93 -53.92
CA GLY A 290 16.10 -37.94 -54.95
C GLY A 290 16.42 -37.40 -56.35
N ASN A 291 17.67 -37.57 -56.78
CA ASN A 291 18.18 -37.33 -58.15
C ASN A 291 17.34 -38.03 -59.23
N GLY A 292 17.21 -37.42 -60.41
CA GLY A 292 16.74 -38.11 -61.62
C GLY A 292 16.80 -37.24 -62.87
N HIS A 293 17.53 -37.72 -63.87
CA HIS A 293 17.95 -37.04 -65.10
C HIS A 293 16.86 -37.04 -66.20
N THR A 294 17.12 -36.21 -67.22
CA THR A 294 16.78 -36.32 -68.67
C THR A 294 15.37 -36.02 -69.20
N ASN A 295 15.38 -35.12 -70.21
CA ASN A 295 14.61 -35.03 -71.47
C ASN A 295 13.06 -35.14 -71.38
N ASP A 296 12.23 -34.42 -72.13
CA ASP A 296 12.33 -34.06 -73.53
C ASP A 296 11.12 -33.16 -73.92
N HIS A 297 11.25 -32.46 -75.05
CA HIS A 297 10.19 -32.13 -76.01
C HIS A 297 8.93 -31.28 -75.65
N THR A 298 8.98 -30.02 -76.14
CA THR A 298 8.05 -29.34 -77.09
C THR A 298 6.56 -29.05 -76.80
N ASN A 299 6.26 -27.78 -77.11
CA ASN A 299 5.14 -27.22 -77.90
C ASN A 299 3.86 -26.70 -77.22
N GLY A 300 3.47 -25.49 -77.68
CA GLY A 300 2.09 -25.01 -77.70
C GLY A 300 1.86 -23.75 -76.84
N ASN A 301 2.22 -22.55 -77.27
CA ASN A 301 1.47 -21.66 -78.19
C ASN A 301 0.49 -20.70 -77.48
N THR A 302 0.54 -19.43 -77.92
CA THR A 302 -0.47 -18.35 -77.88
C THR A 302 -0.91 -17.79 -76.53
N ASN A 303 -1.22 -16.50 -76.34
CA ASN A 303 -1.02 -15.23 -77.05
C ASN A 303 -1.66 -14.14 -76.15
N GLY A 304 -1.17 -12.91 -76.23
CA GLY A 304 -1.90 -11.67 -75.90
C GLY A 304 -1.67 -11.16 -74.48
N GLU A 305 -0.98 -10.04 -74.24
CA GLU A 305 -1.44 -8.65 -74.49
C GLU A 305 -2.82 -8.40 -73.86
N THR A 306 -3.07 -7.37 -73.03
CA THR A 306 -2.46 -6.05 -72.93
C THR A 306 -2.92 -5.35 -71.64
N VAL A 307 -2.03 -4.49 -71.12
CA VAL A 307 -2.20 -3.33 -70.21
C VAL A 307 -2.86 -3.53 -68.85
#